data_AF-A0A661TNG3-F1
#
_entry.id   AF-A0A661TNG3-F1
#
_cell.length_a   1.000
_cell.length_b   1.000
_cell.length_c   1.000
_cell.angle_alpha   90.00
_cell.angle_beta   90.00
_cell.angle_gamma   90.00
#
_symmetry.space_group_name_H-M   'P 1'
#
loop_
_entity.id
_entity.type
_entity.pdbx_description
1 polymer ?
#
loop_
_entity_poly.entity_id
_entity_poly.type
_entity_poly.pdbx_seq_one_letter_code
_entity_poly.pdbx_strand_id
1 'polypeptide(L)'
;RTKGLERLILTSDVALAGGLNPSIYKWGDMEVEVFKDGHLGLAGSGILAGAGHLLNWDIAHFIKFTGNNLANTILLCTINPAKIIKMPHNYGKLEIGAPANLTLFHYQTGDDSLQIVHTLCKGNVIF
;
A
#
# COMPACT_ATOMS: atom_id res chain seq x y z
N ARG A 1 16.45 2.66 -21.72
CA ARG A 1 14.97 2.76 -21.82
C ARG A 1 14.38 2.37 -20.47
N THR A 2 13.47 3.17 -19.89
CA THR A 2 12.85 2.89 -18.58
C THR A 2 11.67 1.93 -18.72
N LYS A 3 11.33 1.20 -17.67
CA LYS A 3 10.16 0.30 -17.61
C LYS A 3 8.86 1.12 -17.71
N GLY A 4 7.83 0.59 -18.39
CA GLY A 4 6.49 1.17 -18.40
C GLY A 4 5.68 0.77 -17.14
N LEU A 5 4.60 1.48 -16.85
CA LEU A 5 3.74 1.25 -15.67
C LEU A 5 3.19 -0.17 -15.61
N GLU A 6 2.94 -0.81 -16.75
CA GLU A 6 2.47 -2.19 -16.85
C GLU A 6 3.49 -3.22 -16.35
N ARG A 7 4.74 -2.79 -16.15
CA ARG A 7 5.85 -3.60 -15.61
C ARG A 7 6.31 -3.12 -14.22
N LEU A 8 5.52 -2.27 -13.57
CA LEU A 8 5.75 -1.81 -12.20
C LEU A 8 4.70 -2.39 -11.26
N ILE A 9 5.15 -2.73 -10.05
CA ILE A 9 4.30 -3.11 -8.93
C ILE A 9 4.62 -2.16 -7.78
N LEU A 10 3.58 -1.60 -7.17
CA LEU A 10 3.69 -0.81 -5.95
C LEU A 10 3.42 -1.74 -4.77
N THR A 11 4.37 -1.82 -3.85
CA THR A 11 4.30 -2.63 -2.63
C THR A 11 4.64 -1.72 -1.45
N SER A 12 3.99 -1.95 -0.30
CA SER A 12 4.37 -1.25 0.93
C SER A 12 5.65 -1.81 1.52
N ASP A 13 5.90 -3.12 1.34
CA ASP A 13 6.95 -3.86 2.07
C ASP A 13 6.87 -3.62 3.59
N VAL A 14 5.64 -3.42 4.08
CA VAL A 14 5.39 -2.98 5.45
C VAL A 14 5.90 -4.02 6.45
N ALA A 15 6.73 -3.57 7.38
CA ALA A 15 7.25 -4.38 8.47
C ALA A 15 6.23 -4.49 9.63
N LEU A 16 6.52 -5.35 10.60
CA LEU A 16 5.60 -5.71 11.69
C LEU A 16 5.02 -4.51 12.45
N ALA A 17 5.84 -3.47 12.65
CA ALA A 17 5.44 -2.25 13.37
C ALA A 17 4.87 -1.14 12.46
N GLY A 18 4.81 -1.37 11.15
CA GLY A 18 4.30 -0.37 10.21
C GLY A 18 2.81 -0.10 10.40
N GLY A 19 2.42 1.16 10.24
CA GLY A 19 1.06 1.65 10.50
C GLY A 19 0.69 1.79 11.99
N LEU A 20 1.59 1.45 12.93
CA LEU A 20 1.36 1.70 14.35
C LEU A 20 1.63 3.17 14.72
N ASN A 21 1.19 3.57 15.91
CA ASN A 21 1.48 4.91 16.43
C ASN A 21 2.97 5.07 16.77
N PRO A 22 3.53 6.30 16.69
CA PRO A 22 4.92 6.56 17.05
C PRO A 22 5.27 6.07 18.46
N SER A 23 6.20 5.12 18.54
CA SER A 23 6.70 4.49 19.77
C SER A 23 7.86 3.54 19.43
N ILE A 24 8.55 3.04 20.46
CA ILE A 24 9.47 1.90 20.33
C ILE A 24 8.69 0.61 20.54
N TYR A 25 8.90 -0.38 19.67
CA TYR A 25 8.31 -1.70 19.68
C TYR A 25 9.39 -2.78 19.66
N LYS A 26 9.10 -3.94 20.27
CA LYS A 26 9.96 -5.11 20.16
C LYS A 26 9.64 -5.92 18.91
N TRP A 27 10.65 -6.21 18.10
CA TRP A 27 10.58 -7.16 17.00
C TRP A 27 11.64 -8.25 17.21
N GLY A 28 11.23 -9.33 17.88
CA GLY A 28 12.18 -10.33 18.38
C GLY A 28 13.10 -9.69 19.42
N ASP A 29 14.42 -9.79 19.19
CA ASP A 29 15.46 -9.20 20.04
C ASP A 29 15.84 -7.76 19.64
N MET A 30 15.21 -7.20 18.61
CA MET A 30 15.45 -5.83 18.15
C MET A 30 14.43 -4.85 18.72
N GLU A 31 14.88 -3.63 19.01
CA GLU A 31 14.00 -2.49 19.28
C GLU A 31 13.87 -1.66 18.01
N VAL A 32 12.62 -1.51 17.54
CA VAL A 32 12.27 -0.75 16.34
C VAL A 32 11.44 0.44 16.73
N GLU A 33 11.87 1.63 16.32
CA GLU A 33 11.16 2.88 16.51
C GLU A 33 10.26 3.17 15.30
N VAL A 34 8.99 3.43 15.57
CA VAL A 34 8.09 4.14 14.66
C VAL A 34 8.26 5.63 14.91
N PHE A 35 8.82 6.34 13.94
CA PHE A 35 9.03 7.78 14.04
C PHE A 35 7.72 8.55 13.84
N LYS A 36 7.74 9.85 14.18
CA LYS A 36 6.55 10.71 14.13
C LYS A 36 5.93 10.86 12.75
N ASP A 37 6.74 10.78 11.71
CA ASP A 37 6.30 10.80 10.32
C ASP A 37 5.87 9.41 9.81
N GLY A 38 6.05 8.35 10.60
CA GLY A 38 5.60 6.99 10.32
C GLY A 38 6.65 6.05 9.73
N HIS A 39 7.89 6.51 9.46
CA HIS A 39 8.95 5.60 9.02
C HIS A 39 9.48 4.73 10.17
N LEU A 40 10.16 3.62 9.84
CA LEU A 40 10.73 2.70 10.82
C LEU A 40 12.25 2.76 10.84
N GLY A 41 12.83 2.67 12.03
CA GLY A 41 14.27 2.49 12.20
C GLY A 41 14.63 1.71 13.45
N LEU A 42 15.89 1.27 13.55
CA LEU A 42 16.40 0.69 14.79
C LEU A 42 16.49 1.78 15.85
N ALA A 43 15.88 1.53 17.02
CA ALA A 43 15.76 2.52 18.08
C ALA A 43 17.13 3.05 18.52
N GLY A 44 17.22 4.38 18.73
CA GLY A 44 18.47 5.04 19.11
C GLY A 44 19.51 5.11 17.98
N SER A 45 19.13 4.79 16.74
CA SER A 45 19.97 4.92 15.55
C SER A 45 19.22 5.65 14.42
N GLY A 46 19.89 5.86 13.28
CA GLY A 46 19.27 6.36 12.05
C GLY A 46 19.09 5.29 10.96
N ILE A 47 19.24 4.01 11.29
CA ILE A 47 19.20 2.91 10.33
C ILE A 47 17.75 2.46 10.14
N LEU A 48 17.28 2.39 8.90
CA LEU A 48 15.93 1.91 8.57
C LEU A 48 15.73 0.43 8.96
N ALA A 49 14.55 0.13 9.48
CA ALA A 49 14.16 -1.22 9.93
C ALA A 49 12.88 -1.70 9.23
N GLY A 50 12.92 -1.73 7.89
CA GLY A 50 11.77 -2.03 7.04
C GLY A 50 10.91 -0.80 6.73
N ALA A 51 9.78 -1.00 6.06
CA ALA A 51 8.86 0.09 5.72
C ALA A 51 7.76 0.26 6.79
N GLY A 52 7.43 1.51 7.10
CA GLY A 52 6.39 1.85 8.09
C GLY A 52 5.06 2.30 7.50
N HIS A 53 5.04 2.65 6.21
CA HIS A 53 3.87 3.19 5.55
C HIS A 53 2.99 2.08 4.96
N LEU A 54 1.69 2.35 4.92
CA LEU A 54 0.68 1.47 4.34
C LEU A 54 0.35 1.90 2.91
N LEU A 55 -0.24 0.99 2.13
CA LEU A 55 -0.53 1.19 0.72
C LEU A 55 -1.38 2.44 0.42
N ASN A 56 -2.26 2.84 1.34
CA ASN A 56 -3.09 4.04 1.19
C ASN A 56 -2.27 5.33 1.21
N TRP A 57 -1.15 5.34 1.94
CA TRP A 57 -0.15 6.40 1.91
C TRP A 57 0.72 6.29 0.66
N ASP A 58 1.17 5.09 0.31
CA ASP A 58 2.08 4.84 -0.82
C ASP A 58 1.46 5.26 -2.16
N ILE A 59 0.17 4.98 -2.38
CA ILE A 59 -0.55 5.35 -3.61
C ILE A 59 -0.57 6.86 -3.79
N ALA A 60 -0.92 7.60 -2.73
CA ALA A 60 -0.95 9.06 -2.76
C ALA A 60 0.44 9.66 -3.02
N HIS A 61 1.47 9.12 -2.36
CA HIS A 61 2.85 9.58 -2.53
C HIS A 61 3.43 9.25 -3.91
N PHE A 62 3.11 8.07 -4.47
CA PHE A 62 3.49 7.73 -5.83
C PHE A 62 2.88 8.70 -6.84
N ILE A 63 1.60 9.05 -6.68
CA ILE A 63 0.92 10.07 -7.50
C ILE A 63 1.64 11.41 -7.38
N LYS A 64 1.86 11.89 -6.15
CA LYS A 64 2.51 13.17 -5.84
C LYS A 64 3.89 13.31 -6.46
N PHE A 65 4.73 12.27 -6.37
CA PHE A 65 6.12 12.34 -6.85
C PHE A 65 6.30 12.01 -8.33
N THR A 66 5.35 11.31 -8.97
CA THR A 66 5.47 10.93 -10.38
C THR A 66 4.57 11.74 -11.32
N GLY A 67 3.58 12.48 -10.79
CA GLY A 67 2.57 13.17 -11.59
C GLY A 67 1.56 12.24 -12.26
N ASN A 68 1.51 10.95 -11.87
CA ASN A 68 0.49 10.02 -12.36
C ASN A 68 -0.90 10.35 -11.79
N ASN A 69 -1.93 9.71 -12.34
CA ASN A 69 -3.29 9.80 -11.80
C ASN A 69 -3.68 8.52 -11.05
N LEU A 70 -4.74 8.61 -10.25
CA LEU A 70 -5.26 7.50 -9.44
C LEU A 70 -5.60 6.26 -10.28
N ALA A 71 -6.25 6.45 -11.43
CA ALA A 71 -6.69 5.34 -12.28
C ALA A 71 -5.51 4.49 -12.78
N ASN A 72 -4.39 5.12 -13.13
CA ASN A 72 -3.17 4.43 -13.52
C ASN A 72 -2.45 3.83 -12.30
N THR A 73 -2.31 4.59 -11.21
CA THR A 73 -1.57 4.14 -10.02
C THR A 73 -2.21 2.93 -9.34
N ILE A 74 -3.54 2.86 -9.25
CA ILE A 74 -4.24 1.72 -8.62
C ILE A 74 -3.90 0.39 -9.31
N LEU A 75 -3.60 0.41 -10.62
CA LEU A 75 -3.24 -0.81 -11.35
C LEU A 75 -1.93 -1.43 -10.85
N LEU A 76 -1.01 -0.62 -10.33
CA LEU A 76 0.29 -1.05 -9.82
C LEU A 76 0.18 -1.91 -8.56
N CYS A 77 -0.90 -1.75 -7.79
CA CYS A 77 -1.19 -2.54 -6.58
C CYS A 77 -2.37 -3.51 -6.74
N THR A 78 -2.99 -3.59 -7.92
CA THR A 78 -4.13 -4.49 -8.18
C THR A 78 -3.84 -5.44 -9.35
N ILE A 79 -4.03 -4.99 -10.58
CA ILE A 79 -3.94 -5.81 -11.79
C ILE A 79 -2.51 -6.29 -12.04
N ASN A 80 -1.51 -5.43 -11.84
CA ASN A 80 -0.12 -5.76 -12.12
C ASN A 80 0.43 -6.90 -11.24
N PRO A 81 0.30 -6.86 -9.89
CA PRO A 81 0.72 -7.98 -9.07
C PRO A 81 -0.09 -9.25 -9.37
N ALA A 82 -1.41 -9.15 -9.56
CA ALA A 82 -2.26 -10.29 -9.91
C ALA A 82 -1.77 -11.02 -11.18
N LYS A 83 -1.34 -10.28 -12.20
CA LYS A 83 -0.74 -10.85 -13.43
C LYS A 83 0.56 -11.60 -13.15
N ILE A 84 1.46 -11.03 -12.35
CA ILE A 84 2.77 -11.66 -12.06
C ILE A 84 2.61 -12.99 -11.32
N ILE A 85 1.72 -13.05 -10.33
CA ILE A 85 1.45 -14.28 -9.57
C ILE A 85 0.42 -15.20 -10.26
N LYS A 86 0.08 -14.92 -11.53
CA LYS A 86 -0.80 -15.73 -12.37
C LYS A 86 -2.19 -15.98 -11.78
N MET A 87 -2.78 -14.97 -11.13
CA MET A 87 -4.19 -15.03 -10.73
C MET A 87 -5.12 -15.07 -11.95
N PRO A 88 -6.38 -15.53 -11.79
CA PRO A 88 -7.39 -15.45 -12.83
C PRO A 88 -7.48 -14.05 -13.47
N HIS A 89 -7.77 -13.99 -14.76
CA HIS A 89 -7.75 -12.75 -15.54
C HIS A 89 -8.72 -11.65 -15.07
N ASN A 90 -9.72 -12.02 -14.26
CA ASN A 90 -10.73 -11.14 -13.69
C ASN A 90 -10.38 -10.67 -12.26
N TYR A 91 -9.25 -11.09 -11.69
CA TYR A 91 -8.78 -10.59 -10.40
C TYR A 91 -8.31 -9.13 -10.49
N GLY A 92 -8.63 -8.33 -9.48
CA GLY A 92 -8.28 -6.91 -9.44
C GLY A 92 -9.07 -6.03 -10.41
N LYS A 93 -10.17 -6.55 -10.98
CA LYS A 93 -11.08 -5.82 -11.86
C LYS A 93 -12.46 -5.69 -11.24
N LEU A 94 -13.15 -4.59 -11.56
CA LEU A 94 -14.55 -4.38 -11.21
C LEU A 94 -15.43 -4.76 -12.41
N GLU A 95 -15.68 -6.06 -12.57
CA GLU A 95 -16.49 -6.62 -13.66
C GLU A 95 -17.36 -7.79 -13.17
N ILE A 96 -18.42 -8.11 -13.91
CA ILE A 96 -19.32 -9.23 -13.56
C ILE A 96 -18.52 -10.54 -13.55
N GLY A 97 -18.67 -11.32 -12.48
CA GLY A 97 -17.96 -12.59 -12.29
C GLY A 97 -16.57 -12.47 -11.68
N ALA A 98 -16.03 -11.25 -11.51
CA ALA A 98 -14.83 -11.04 -10.70
C ALA A 98 -15.11 -11.27 -9.21
N PRO A 99 -14.12 -11.72 -8.41
CA PRO A 99 -14.26 -11.76 -6.96
C PRO A 99 -14.55 -10.36 -6.41
N ALA A 100 -15.53 -10.25 -5.50
CA ALA A 100 -15.86 -9.01 -4.80
C ALA A 100 -14.81 -8.67 -3.72
N ASN A 101 -13.59 -8.41 -4.17
CA ASN A 101 -12.48 -7.85 -3.38
C ASN A 101 -12.42 -6.36 -3.69
N LEU A 102 -13.02 -5.54 -2.83
CA LEU A 102 -13.26 -4.13 -3.09
C LEU A 102 -12.79 -3.28 -1.92
N THR A 103 -12.31 -2.08 -2.20
CA THR A 103 -11.99 -1.09 -1.18
C THR A 103 -12.66 0.23 -1.55
N LEU A 104 -13.53 0.72 -0.67
CA LEU A 104 -14.12 2.05 -0.76
C LEU A 104 -13.24 3.02 0.01
N PHE A 105 -12.93 4.16 -0.58
CA PHE A 105 -12.12 5.20 0.06
C PHE A 105 -12.50 6.59 -0.47
N HIS A 106 -12.19 7.62 0.32
CA HIS A 106 -12.18 9.00 -0.13
C HIS A 106 -10.76 9.40 -0.52
N TYR A 107 -10.64 10.12 -1.63
CA TYR A 107 -9.38 10.69 -2.10
C TYR A 107 -9.63 11.84 -3.06
N GLN A 108 -8.88 12.92 -2.87
CA GLN A 108 -8.73 14.02 -3.81
C GLN A 108 -7.26 14.18 -4.18
N THR A 109 -7.00 14.65 -5.41
CA THR A 109 -5.63 14.93 -5.84
C THR A 109 -5.00 15.97 -4.91
N GLY A 110 -3.92 15.58 -4.24
CA GLY A 110 -3.23 16.41 -3.25
C GLY A 110 -3.34 15.89 -1.82
N ASP A 111 -4.25 14.96 -1.54
CA ASP A 111 -4.31 14.29 -0.24
C ASP A 111 -3.03 13.47 -0.02
N ASP A 112 -2.51 13.46 1.21
CA ASP A 112 -1.32 12.69 1.57
C ASP A 112 -1.62 11.19 1.78
N SER A 113 -2.90 10.78 1.82
CA SER A 113 -3.30 9.37 1.88
C SER A 113 -4.74 9.16 1.44
N LEU A 114 -5.05 7.94 0.97
CA LEU A 114 -6.42 7.50 0.75
C LEU A 114 -7.08 7.22 2.11
N GLN A 115 -8.27 7.80 2.34
CA GLN A 115 -9.07 7.55 3.54
C GLN A 115 -9.96 6.34 3.31
N ILE A 116 -9.54 5.18 3.80
CA ILE A 116 -10.28 3.92 3.61
C ILE A 116 -11.55 3.93 4.45
N VAL A 117 -12.68 3.59 3.83
CA VAL A 117 -14.02 3.56 4.45
C VAL A 117 -14.47 2.14 4.68
N HIS A 118 -14.42 1.28 3.66
CA HIS A 118 -14.80 -0.12 3.74
C HIS A 118 -13.91 -1.00 2.88
N THR A 119 -13.71 -2.24 3.29
CA THR A 119 -13.08 -3.28 2.48
C THR A 119 -13.92 -4.55 2.48
N LEU A 120 -14.15 -5.10 1.29
CA LEU A 120 -14.78 -6.39 1.09
C LEU A 120 -13.74 -7.41 0.62
N CYS A 121 -13.82 -8.62 1.14
CA CYS A 121 -13.07 -9.78 0.66
C CYS A 121 -14.05 -10.89 0.29
N LYS A 122 -14.09 -11.26 -1.00
CA LYS A 122 -15.04 -12.22 -1.58
C LYS A 122 -16.50 -11.90 -1.20
N GLY A 123 -16.84 -10.61 -1.16
CA GLY A 123 -18.19 -10.12 -0.84
C GLY A 123 -18.48 -9.92 0.64
N ASN A 124 -17.58 -10.31 1.54
CA ASN A 124 -17.74 -10.10 2.98
C ASN A 124 -17.04 -8.81 3.42
N VAL A 125 -17.74 -7.95 4.15
CA VAL A 125 -17.14 -6.76 4.77
C VAL A 125 -16.14 -7.21 5.85
N ILE A 126 -14.89 -6.78 5.71
CA ILE A 126 -13.80 -7.07 6.66
C ILE A 126 -13.24 -5.81 7.33
N PHE A 127 -13.62 -4.64 6.81
CA PHE A 127 -13.34 -3.32 7.35
C PHE A 127 -14.50 -2.40 6.92
#